data_AF-A0A9P0QL01-F1
#
_entry.id   AF-A0A9P0QL01-F1
#
_cell.length_a   1.000
_cell.length_b   1.000
_cell.length_c   1.000
_cell.angle_alpha   90.00
_cell.angle_beta   90.00
_cell.angle_gamma   90.00
#
_symmetry.space_group_name_H-M   'P 1'
#
loop_
_entity.id
_entity.type
_entity.pdbx_description
1 polymer ?
#
loop_
_entity_poly.entity_id
_entity_poly.type
_entity_poly.pdbx_seq_one_letter_code
_entity_poly.pdbx_strand_id
1 'polypeptide(L)'
;MPSRNSINRPKDKLIRNGHASAIGKKRHARSRLSAATRSSTSRYNTETSTAPRPSESTSLALYTGAEASQPTGVITNNTLSKKRTKKIERNQKYIERRNQQLNIDIAAKKESSMDIDQETIAKVKEASKLEKIKQALWSVVADGVSEGLSLGDGNGTTLGVQAF
;
A
#
# COMPACT_ATOMS: atom_id res chain seq x y z
N MET A 1 47.85 37.56 12.76
CA MET A 1 47.63 38.96 12.33
C MET A 1 46.69 38.97 11.13
N PRO A 2 45.73 39.91 11.03
CA PRO A 2 45.06 40.21 9.77
C PRO A 2 46.12 40.40 8.66
N SER A 3 45.81 39.97 7.44
CA SER A 3 46.73 39.83 6.29
C SER A 3 47.97 40.73 6.31
N ARG A 4 49.16 40.10 6.32
CA ARG A 4 50.48 40.79 6.35
C ARG A 4 50.70 41.75 5.18
N ASN A 5 50.13 41.45 4.01
CA ASN A 5 50.29 42.23 2.79
C ASN A 5 49.23 43.33 2.61
N SER A 6 48.16 43.33 3.41
CA SER A 6 47.06 44.29 3.28
C SER A 6 46.48 44.60 4.66
N ILE A 7 47.22 45.38 5.43
CA ILE A 7 46.90 45.71 6.83
C ILE A 7 45.62 46.55 6.93
N ASN A 8 45.38 47.42 5.95
CA ASN A 8 44.20 48.30 5.92
C ASN A 8 42.92 47.62 5.39
N ARG A 9 42.99 46.35 4.95
CA ARG A 9 41.83 45.60 4.46
C ARG A 9 41.34 44.61 5.53
N PRO A 10 40.08 44.72 6.00
CA PRO A 10 39.57 43.86 7.06
C PRO A 10 39.18 42.46 6.52
N LYS A 11 40.18 41.58 6.36
CA LYS A 11 40.02 40.23 5.78
C LYS A 11 38.93 39.40 6.48
N ASP A 12 39.00 39.26 7.81
CA ASP A 12 38.11 38.34 8.54
C ASP A 12 36.65 38.82 8.55
N LYS A 13 36.42 40.13 8.65
CA LYS A 13 35.06 40.71 8.57
C LYS A 13 34.43 40.44 7.19
N LEU A 14 35.20 40.62 6.12
CA LEU A 14 34.74 40.36 4.76
C LEU A 14 34.45 38.88 4.53
N ILE A 15 35.33 37.98 4.99
CA ILE A 15 35.12 36.52 4.87
C ILE A 15 33.87 36.10 5.64
N ARG A 16 33.71 36.55 6.90
CA ARG A 16 32.54 36.23 7.72
C ARG A 16 31.25 36.75 7.10
N ASN A 17 31.24 37.98 6.58
CA ASN A 17 30.08 38.54 5.90
C ASN A 17 29.73 37.76 4.62
N GLY A 18 30.73 37.45 3.78
CA GLY A 18 30.53 36.64 2.58
C GLY A 18 29.97 35.25 2.90
N HIS A 19 30.50 34.61 3.94
CA HIS A 19 30.02 33.31 4.41
C HIS A 19 28.59 33.37 4.95
N ALA A 20 28.27 34.38 5.77
CA ALA A 20 26.92 34.60 6.29
C ALA A 20 25.90 34.85 5.17
N SER A 21 26.24 35.68 4.18
CA SER A 21 25.40 35.93 3.01
C SER A 21 25.16 34.67 2.18
N ALA A 22 26.22 33.89 1.93
CA ALA A 22 26.10 32.63 1.19
C ALA A 22 25.22 31.60 1.92
N ILE A 23 25.36 31.47 3.24
CA ILE A 23 24.49 30.62 4.07
C ILE A 23 23.04 31.12 4.02
N GLY A 24 22.82 32.43 4.14
CA GLY A 24 21.49 33.04 4.06
C GLY A 24 20.78 32.73 2.75
N LYS A 25 21.48 32.89 1.61
CA LYS A 25 20.95 32.53 0.28
C LYS A 25 20.61 31.04 0.17
N LYS A 26 21.48 30.16 0.66
CA LYS A 26 21.22 28.71 0.70
C LYS A 26 20.00 28.37 1.55
N ARG A 27 19.84 29.01 2.71
CA ARG A 27 18.68 28.81 3.59
C ARG A 27 17.38 29.24 2.91
N HIS A 28 17.39 30.41 2.27
CA HIS A 28 16.23 30.93 1.54
C HIS A 28 15.85 30.07 0.32
N ALA A 29 16.84 29.57 -0.43
CA ALA A 29 16.58 28.64 -1.52
C ALA A 29 15.95 27.33 -1.01
N ARG A 30 16.45 26.78 0.11
CA ARG A 30 15.88 25.58 0.75
C ARG A 30 14.45 25.81 1.24
N SER A 31 14.15 26.97 1.82
CA SER A 31 12.78 27.26 2.29
C SER A 31 11.77 27.43 1.15
N ARG A 32 12.22 27.82 -0.05
CA ARG A 32 11.36 27.90 -1.24
C ARG A 32 11.10 26.55 -1.90
N LEU A 33 12.11 25.67 -1.90
CA LEU A 33 12.06 24.37 -2.58
C LEU A 33 11.53 23.25 -1.69
N SER A 34 11.77 23.33 -0.38
CA SER A 34 11.29 22.32 0.56
C SER A 34 9.84 22.59 0.89
N ALA A 35 9.00 21.53 0.85
CA ALA A 35 7.68 21.58 1.42
C ALA A 35 7.76 22.01 2.89
N ALA A 36 6.86 22.90 3.31
CA ALA A 36 6.77 23.33 4.69
C ALA A 36 6.55 22.10 5.59
N THR A 37 7.38 21.96 6.62
CA THR A 37 7.20 20.88 7.60
C THR A 37 5.98 21.16 8.46
N ARG A 38 5.28 20.12 8.93
CA ARG A 38 4.14 20.24 9.87
C ARG A 38 4.45 20.92 11.21
N SER A 39 5.72 21.19 11.50
CA SER A 39 6.13 22.02 12.65
C SER A 39 6.16 23.52 12.32
N SER A 40 6.31 23.86 11.04
CA SER A 40 6.26 25.24 10.53
C SER A 40 4.86 25.68 10.10
N THR A 41 3.94 24.73 9.90
CA THR A 41 2.52 25.01 9.67
C THR A 41 1.67 24.72 10.91
N SER A 42 0.52 25.39 11.01
CA SER A 42 -0.40 25.30 12.15
C SER A 42 -0.76 23.85 12.49
N ARG A 43 -1.00 23.57 13.78
CA ARG A 43 -1.44 22.25 14.29
C ARG A 43 -2.71 21.74 13.60
N TYR A 44 -3.47 22.64 12.97
CA TYR A 44 -4.73 22.37 12.29
C TYR A 44 -4.63 22.41 10.76
N ASN A 45 -3.44 22.52 10.18
CA ASN A 45 -3.32 22.42 8.73
C ASN A 45 -3.61 20.98 8.30
N THR A 46 -4.77 20.80 7.66
CA THR A 46 -5.29 19.54 7.13
C THR A 46 -4.70 19.19 5.76
N GLU A 47 -3.88 20.09 5.19
CA GLU A 47 -3.29 19.85 3.88
C GLU A 47 -2.26 18.71 3.93
N THR A 48 -2.59 17.65 3.19
CA THR A 48 -1.84 16.41 2.99
C THR A 48 -0.49 16.62 2.29
N SER A 49 -0.22 17.84 1.83
CA SER A 49 0.99 18.25 1.11
C SER A 49 2.14 18.73 2.02
N THR A 50 2.03 18.53 3.33
CA THR A 50 3.05 18.97 4.29
C THR A 50 4.01 17.84 4.61
N ALA A 51 5.31 18.13 4.57
CA ALA A 51 6.34 17.12 4.83
C ALA A 51 6.20 16.57 6.26
N PRO A 52 6.38 15.24 6.44
CA PRO A 52 6.24 14.62 7.75
C PRO A 52 7.18 15.25 8.76
N ARG A 53 6.76 15.30 10.02
CA ARG A 53 7.64 15.77 11.10
C ARG A 53 8.87 14.85 11.20
N PRO A 54 10.03 15.34 11.66
CA PRO A 54 11.19 14.48 11.90
C PRO A 54 10.93 13.36 12.93
N SER A 55 9.89 13.50 13.76
CA SER A 55 9.41 12.47 14.70
C SER A 55 8.45 11.45 14.06
N GLU A 56 7.89 11.74 12.89
CA GLU A 56 6.96 10.86 12.20
C GLU A 56 7.73 9.80 11.40
N SER A 57 7.18 8.59 11.31
CA SER A 57 7.89 7.52 10.63
C SER A 57 7.85 7.73 9.11
N THR A 58 9.03 7.81 8.51
CA THR A 58 9.20 7.84 7.05
C THR A 58 8.50 6.66 6.38
N SER A 59 8.55 5.47 7.01
CA SER A 59 7.90 4.26 6.49
C SER A 59 6.39 4.34 6.34
N LEU A 60 5.71 5.07 7.24
CA LEU A 60 4.26 5.27 7.15
C LEU A 60 3.94 6.33 6.10
N ALA A 61 4.71 7.42 6.03
CA ALA A 61 4.56 8.43 5.00
C ALA A 61 4.72 7.85 3.59
N LEU A 62 5.68 6.94 3.39
CA LEU A 62 5.85 6.21 2.12
C LEU A 62 4.75 5.19 1.83
N TYR A 63 4.03 4.71 2.85
CA TYR A 63 2.94 3.75 2.66
C TYR A 63 1.60 4.44 2.35
N THR A 64 1.34 5.58 3.02
CA THR A 64 0.06 6.31 2.93
C THR A 64 0.10 7.48 1.97
N GLY A 65 1.29 7.98 1.62
CA GLY A 65 1.44 9.19 0.81
C GLY A 65 1.02 8.99 -0.64
N ALA A 66 0.46 10.03 -1.26
CA ALA A 66 0.12 10.06 -2.69
C ALA A 66 1.33 9.80 -3.61
N GLU A 67 2.54 10.13 -3.12
CA GLU A 67 3.85 9.87 -3.75
C GLU A 67 4.19 8.38 -3.87
N ALA A 68 3.54 7.48 -3.10
CA ALA A 68 3.84 6.05 -3.14
C ALA A 68 3.48 5.39 -4.48
N SER A 69 2.60 6.03 -5.27
CA SER A 69 2.03 5.45 -6.49
C SER A 69 2.41 6.20 -7.77
N GLN A 70 3.08 7.34 -7.70
CA GLN A 70 3.43 8.13 -8.89
C GLN A 70 4.95 8.28 -9.00
N PRO A 71 5.59 7.79 -10.08
CA PRO A 71 7.00 8.00 -10.29
C PRO A 71 7.23 9.50 -10.52
N THR A 72 7.69 10.20 -9.48
CA THR A 72 8.24 11.53 -9.63
C THR A 72 9.64 11.40 -10.25
N GLY A 73 9.99 12.27 -11.20
CA GLY A 73 11.33 12.27 -11.83
C GLY A 73 12.49 12.63 -10.88
N VAL A 74 12.25 12.57 -9.57
CA VAL A 74 13.17 12.94 -8.50
C VAL A 74 13.70 11.68 -7.84
N ILE A 75 15.02 11.52 -7.84
CA ILE A 75 15.69 10.38 -7.20
C ILE A 75 15.64 10.57 -5.68
N THR A 76 15.09 9.60 -4.95
CA THR A 76 15.09 9.58 -3.49
C THR A 76 15.79 8.33 -2.96
N ASN A 77 16.43 8.46 -1.79
CA ASN A 77 17.03 7.32 -1.07
C ASN A 77 16.02 6.63 -0.13
N ASN A 78 14.79 7.13 -0.05
CA ASN A 78 13.78 6.67 0.87
C ASN A 78 13.00 5.51 0.24
N THR A 79 13.11 4.31 0.83
CA THR A 79 12.44 3.12 0.31
C THR A 79 11.59 2.45 1.37
N LEU A 80 10.50 1.81 0.94
CA LEU A 80 9.65 1.01 1.81
C LEU A 80 9.93 -0.47 1.59
N SER A 81 10.61 -1.11 2.54
CA SER A 81 10.90 -2.55 2.46
C SER A 81 9.63 -3.39 2.46
N LYS A 82 9.59 -4.43 1.61
CA LYS A 82 8.50 -5.42 1.56
C LYS A 82 8.21 -6.10 2.91
N LYS A 83 9.20 -6.20 3.80
CA LYS A 83 8.99 -6.70 5.17
C LYS A 83 8.16 -5.72 5.99
N ARG A 84 8.41 -4.42 5.81
CA ARG A 84 7.71 -3.36 6.54
C ARG A 84 6.30 -3.16 5.99
N THR A 85 6.08 -3.24 4.67
CA THR A 85 4.74 -3.18 4.06
C THR A 85 3.81 -4.24 4.67
N LYS A 86 4.24 -5.51 4.64
CA LYS A 86 3.47 -6.63 5.23
C LYS A 86 3.17 -6.45 6.71
N LYS A 87 4.10 -5.87 7.48
CA LYS A 87 3.87 -5.56 8.90
C LYS A 87 2.81 -4.48 9.08
N ILE A 88 2.84 -3.43 8.25
CA ILE A 88 1.85 -2.36 8.28
C ILE A 88 0.48 -2.91 7.89
N GLU A 89 0.37 -3.64 6.78
CA GLU A 89 -0.87 -4.29 6.32
C GLU A 89 -1.46 -5.24 7.37
N ARG A 90 -0.61 -6.07 8.00
CA ARG A 90 -1.06 -6.97 9.07
C ARG A 90 -1.59 -6.19 10.27
N ASN A 91 -0.88 -5.15 10.70
CA ASN A 91 -1.31 -4.32 11.82
C ASN A 91 -2.60 -3.56 11.50
N GLN A 92 -2.76 -3.08 10.26
CA GLN A 92 -3.98 -2.45 9.77
C GLN A 92 -5.17 -3.42 9.89
N LYS A 93 -5.01 -4.68 9.46
CA LYS A 93 -6.04 -5.72 9.65
C LYS A 93 -6.39 -5.96 11.11
N TYR A 94 -5.43 -5.91 12.03
CA TYR A 94 -5.70 -6.07 13.46
C TYR A 94 -6.47 -4.88 14.03
N ILE A 95 -6.16 -3.66 13.58
CA ILE A 95 -6.89 -2.46 13.98
C ILE A 95 -8.32 -2.51 13.45
N GLU A 96 -8.53 -2.89 12.18
CA GLU A 96 -9.86 -3.05 11.59
C GLU A 96 -10.71 -4.08 12.36
N ARG A 97 -10.14 -5.23 12.71
CA ARG A 97 -10.83 -6.24 13.53
C ARG A 97 -11.21 -5.72 14.91
N ARG A 98 -10.28 -5.01 15.57
CA ARG A 98 -10.56 -4.39 16.89
C ARG A 98 -11.67 -3.35 16.78
N ASN A 99 -11.65 -2.51 15.75
CA ASN A 99 -12.68 -1.50 15.54
C ASN A 99 -14.04 -2.14 15.24
N GLN A 100 -14.09 -3.24 14.48
CA GLN A 100 -15.31 -4.02 14.27
C GLN A 100 -15.84 -4.59 15.60
N GLN A 101 -15.00 -5.20 16.41
CA GLN A 101 -15.38 -5.70 17.74
C GLN A 101 -15.88 -4.58 18.66
N LEU A 102 -15.18 -3.46 18.72
CA LEU A 102 -15.63 -2.30 19.51
C LEU A 102 -16.96 -1.75 19.01
N ASN A 103 -17.18 -1.70 17.69
CA ASN A 103 -18.47 -1.28 17.13
C ASN A 103 -19.58 -2.27 17.48
N ILE A 104 -19.28 -3.58 17.50
CA ILE A 104 -20.21 -4.63 17.95
C ILE A 104 -20.48 -4.47 19.45
N ASP A 105 -19.48 -4.23 20.29
CA ASP A 105 -19.66 -4.04 21.74
C ASP A 105 -20.45 -2.76 22.06
N ILE A 106 -20.25 -1.69 21.28
CA ILE A 106 -21.03 -0.45 21.37
C ILE A 106 -22.47 -0.69 20.90
N ALA A 107 -22.67 -1.44 19.81
CA ALA A 107 -23.99 -1.83 19.33
C ALA A 107 -24.70 -2.73 20.34
N ALA A 108 -24.02 -3.74 20.89
CA ALA A 108 -24.55 -4.65 21.92
C ALA A 108 -24.85 -3.92 23.24
N LYS A 109 -24.06 -2.91 23.64
CA LYS A 109 -24.43 -2.03 24.76
C LYS A 109 -25.63 -1.13 24.46
N LYS A 110 -25.85 -0.79 23.20
CA LYS A 110 -26.99 0.00 22.73
C LYS A 110 -28.24 -0.87 22.54
N GLU A 111 -28.08 -2.14 22.16
CA GLU A 111 -29.14 -3.16 22.05
C GLU A 111 -29.42 -3.88 23.38
N SER A 112 -28.52 -3.87 24.37
CA SER A 112 -28.89 -4.25 25.74
C SER A 112 -29.87 -3.25 26.38
N SER A 113 -30.25 -2.19 25.65
CA SER A 113 -31.38 -1.29 25.93
C SER A 113 -32.62 -1.57 25.06
N MET A 114 -32.55 -2.42 24.02
CA MET A 114 -33.67 -2.89 23.20
C MET A 114 -33.34 -4.25 22.58
N ASP A 115 -34.02 -5.28 23.07
CA ASP A 115 -34.09 -6.67 22.57
C ASP A 115 -34.14 -6.74 21.03
N ILE A 116 -33.37 -7.64 20.40
CA ILE A 116 -33.72 -8.43 19.19
C ILE A 116 -32.55 -9.37 18.79
N ASP A 117 -32.92 -10.63 18.50
CA ASP A 117 -32.09 -11.71 17.94
C ASP A 117 -31.46 -11.36 16.57
N GLN A 118 -30.18 -11.69 16.37
CA GLN A 118 -29.60 -11.75 15.02
C GLN A 118 -28.70 -12.97 14.81
N GLU A 119 -29.17 -13.84 13.91
CA GLU A 119 -28.48 -15.02 13.39
C GLU A 119 -27.17 -14.65 12.67
N THR A 120 -26.15 -15.47 12.90
CA THR A 120 -24.79 -15.29 12.37
C THR A 120 -24.70 -15.51 10.87
N ILE A 121 -24.44 -14.46 10.09
CA ILE A 121 -24.09 -14.55 8.67
C ILE A 121 -22.63 -14.97 8.53
N ALA A 122 -22.39 -16.25 8.21
CA ALA A 122 -21.07 -16.78 7.86
C ALA A 122 -20.61 -16.24 6.49
N LYS A 123 -19.49 -15.51 6.47
CA LYS A 123 -18.84 -15.04 5.24
C LYS A 123 -18.25 -16.23 4.45
N VAL A 124 -18.98 -16.70 3.45
CA VAL A 124 -18.47 -17.60 2.42
C VAL A 124 -17.43 -16.83 1.60
N LYS A 125 -16.16 -17.25 1.63
CA LYS A 125 -15.12 -16.70 0.76
C LYS A 125 -15.47 -17.06 -0.67
N GLU A 126 -15.61 -16.07 -1.54
CA GLU A 126 -15.75 -16.32 -2.97
C GLU A 126 -14.51 -17.05 -3.49
N ALA A 127 -14.73 -18.23 -4.08
CA ALA A 127 -13.68 -19.06 -4.64
C ALA A 127 -12.99 -18.34 -5.81
N SER A 128 -11.66 -18.48 -5.88
CA SER A 128 -10.84 -17.92 -6.95
C SER A 128 -11.25 -18.48 -8.32
N LYS A 129 -10.99 -17.74 -9.41
CA LYS A 129 -11.32 -18.20 -10.79
C LYS A 129 -10.74 -19.59 -11.09
N LEU A 130 -9.56 -19.88 -10.55
CA LEU A 130 -8.89 -21.17 -10.69
C LEU A 130 -9.63 -22.30 -9.95
N GLU A 131 -10.19 -22.03 -8.77
CA GLU A 131 -11.02 -23.01 -8.03
C GLU A 131 -12.33 -23.30 -8.75
N LYS A 132 -12.96 -22.30 -9.36
CA LYS A 132 -14.16 -22.49 -10.19
C LYS A 132 -13.88 -23.39 -11.40
N ILE A 133 -12.75 -23.17 -12.08
CA ILE A 133 -12.32 -24.01 -13.22
C ILE A 133 -12.02 -25.44 -12.75
N LYS A 134 -11.34 -25.61 -11.61
CA LYS A 134 -11.09 -26.95 -11.05
C LYS A 134 -12.38 -27.66 -10.69
N GLN A 135 -13.33 -26.98 -10.06
CA GLN A 135 -14.64 -27.55 -9.73
C GLN A 135 -15.40 -27.99 -10.99
N ALA A 136 -15.39 -27.17 -12.05
CA ALA A 136 -16.01 -27.52 -13.32
C ALA A 136 -15.31 -28.69 -14.03
N LEU A 137 -13.98 -28.77 -13.97
CA LEU A 137 -13.24 -29.91 -14.52
C LEU A 137 -13.57 -31.21 -13.77
N TRP A 138 -13.60 -31.14 -12.44
CA TRP A 138 -13.95 -32.29 -11.61
C TRP A 138 -15.40 -32.75 -11.80
N SER A 139 -16.34 -31.84 -12.05
CA SER A 139 -17.72 -32.23 -12.37
C SER A 139 -17.82 -32.96 -13.71
N VAL A 140 -17.07 -32.54 -14.73
CA VAL A 140 -17.03 -33.22 -16.05
C VAL A 140 -16.37 -34.59 -15.95
N VAL A 141 -15.29 -34.72 -15.16
CA VAL A 141 -14.65 -36.03 -14.91
C VAL A 141 -15.58 -36.97 -14.15
N ALA A 142 -16.34 -36.45 -13.18
CA ALA A 142 -17.33 -37.25 -12.45
C ALA A 142 -18.47 -37.74 -13.35
N ASP A 143 -18.94 -36.91 -14.29
CA ASP A 143 -19.93 -37.30 -15.29
C ASP A 143 -19.39 -38.29 -16.32
N GLY A 144 -18.15 -38.11 -16.80
CA GLY A 144 -17.53 -39.05 -17.74
C GLY A 144 -17.19 -40.43 -17.15
N VAL A 145 -17.22 -40.56 -15.81
CA VAL A 145 -17.11 -41.85 -15.11
C VAL A 145 -18.48 -42.44 -14.78
N SER A 146 -19.55 -41.62 -14.74
CA SER A 146 -20.92 -42.05 -14.50
C SER A 146 -21.63 -42.51 -15.78
N GLU A 147 -21.29 -41.94 -16.94
CA GLU A 147 -21.55 -42.52 -18.26
C GLU A 147 -20.56 -43.65 -18.51
N GLY A 148 -20.89 -44.85 -17.99
CA GLY A 148 -20.16 -46.07 -18.29
C GLY A 148 -19.96 -46.21 -19.80
N LEU A 149 -18.70 -46.37 -20.21
CA LEU A 149 -18.29 -46.69 -21.57
C LEU A 149 -19.01 -47.98 -22.01
N SER A 150 -20.17 -47.86 -22.67
CA SER A 150 -20.87 -48.96 -23.31
C SER A 150 -20.15 -49.27 -24.62
N LEU A 151 -19.07 -50.05 -24.53
CA LEU A 151 -18.62 -50.83 -25.68
C LEU A 151 -19.77 -51.78 -26.03
N GLY A 152 -20.51 -51.44 -27.09
CA GLY A 152 -21.55 -52.32 -27.63
C GLY A 152 -20.91 -53.60 -28.16
N ASP A 153 -21.01 -54.67 -27.38
CA ASP A 153 -20.84 -56.03 -27.87
C ASP A 153 -22.00 -56.35 -28.84
N GLY A 154 -21.69 -56.51 -30.14
CA GLY A 154 -22.72 -56.74 -31.15
C GLY A 154 -22.18 -57.07 -32.53
N ASN A 155 -21.88 -58.36 -32.74
CA ASN A 155 -21.76 -59.10 -34.00
C ASN A 155 -22.19 -58.41 -35.32
N GLY A 156 -21.23 -58.30 -36.25
CA GLY A 156 -21.38 -58.64 -37.67
C GLY A 156 -22.24 -57.75 -38.58
N THR A 157 -21.58 -57.02 -39.50
CA THR A 157 -22.07 -56.91 -40.90
C THR A 157 -20.93 -56.47 -41.82
N THR A 158 -20.49 -57.42 -42.63
CA THR A 158 -19.63 -57.25 -43.80
C THR A 158 -20.34 -56.43 -44.87
N LEU A 159 -19.75 -55.31 -45.31
CA LEU A 159 -19.89 -54.85 -46.69
C LEU A 159 -18.54 -54.29 -47.15
N GLY A 160 -17.69 -55.20 -47.63
CA GLY A 160 -16.69 -54.82 -48.61
C GLY A 160 -17.38 -54.52 -49.93
N VAL A 161 -17.11 -53.35 -50.50
CA VAL A 161 -17.13 -53.16 -51.96
C VAL A 161 -15.94 -52.27 -52.32
N GLN A 162 -15.14 -52.79 -53.25
CA GLN A 162 -13.98 -52.18 -53.88
C GLN A 162 -14.40 -51.35 -55.11
N ALA A 163 -13.48 -50.46 -55.56
CA ALA A 163 -13.38 -49.73 -56.84
C ALA A 163 -13.89 -48.27 -56.81
N PHE A 164 -13.12 -47.26 -57.27
CA PHE A 164 -11.93 -47.22 -58.13
C PHE A 164 -10.68 -46.68 -57.45
#